data_AF-M5CHF6-F1
#
_entry.id   AF-M5CHF6-F1
#
_cell.length_a   1.000
_cell.length_b   1.000
_cell.length_c   1.000
_cell.angle_alpha   90.00
_cell.angle_beta   90.00
_cell.angle_gamma   90.00
#
_symmetry.space_group_name_H-M   'P 1'
#
loop_
_entity.id
_entity.type
_entity.pdbx_description
1 polymer ?
#
loop_
_entity_poly.entity_id
_entity_poly.type
_entity_poly.pdbx_seq_one_letter_code
_entity_poly.pdbx_strand_id
1 'polypeptide(L)'
;MTDIFKLTTFVSLYQAGEGIYDQFDKVLLIDQGRQVYFGPANEARDYMVSLGFRNLPRQTTADYLTGCTDPNERAFAEGRSEADVPSTPDQLAQAFQGSKYWSQMVAEREVMQDEWRREENEPSGAKAQLMQATKEEKRNHVSHNDPHVVTFFSMVKTLVWRQWLMQIQDTVS
;
A
#
# COMPACT_ATOMS: atom_id res chain seq x y z
N MET A 1 4.20 -12.96 8.75
CA MET A 1 5.63 -12.55 8.72
C MET A 1 5.78 -11.08 9.06
N THR A 2 4.99 -10.20 8.45
CA THR A 2 4.91 -8.76 8.75
C THR A 2 4.73 -8.47 10.25
N ASP A 3 3.79 -9.12 10.92
CA ASP A 3 3.53 -8.87 12.36
C ASP A 3 4.69 -9.27 13.25
N ILE A 4 5.34 -10.38 12.91
CA ILE A 4 6.47 -10.92 13.68
C ILE A 4 7.70 -10.01 13.54
N PHE A 5 7.96 -9.51 12.33
CA PHE A 5 9.11 -8.65 12.05
C PHE A 5 8.81 -7.16 12.20
N LYS A 6 7.58 -6.79 12.59
CA LYS A 6 7.09 -5.40 12.67
C LYS A 6 7.37 -4.61 11.39
N LEU A 7 7.11 -5.22 10.25
CA LEU A 7 7.34 -4.61 8.93
C LEU A 7 6.05 -4.03 8.37
N THR A 8 6.11 -2.78 7.92
CA THR A 8 5.07 -2.19 7.07
C THR A 8 5.28 -2.62 5.63
N THR A 9 4.30 -3.30 5.05
CA THR A 9 4.37 -3.80 3.66
C THR A 9 3.29 -3.15 2.81
N PHE A 10 3.68 -2.67 1.64
CA PHE A 10 2.77 -2.18 0.62
C PHE A 10 2.76 -3.16 -0.55
N VAL A 11 1.58 -3.56 -0.99
CA VAL A 11 1.40 -4.46 -2.13
C VAL A 11 0.38 -3.84 -3.08
N SER A 12 0.67 -3.88 -4.38
CA SER A 12 -0.30 -3.57 -5.43
C SER A 12 -0.64 -4.86 -6.15
N LEU A 13 -1.93 -5.22 -6.18
CA LEU A 13 -2.44 -6.43 -6.80
C LEU A 13 -3.44 -6.04 -7.88
N TYR A 14 -3.24 -6.55 -9.10
CA TYR A 14 -4.19 -6.34 -10.20
C TYR A 14 -5.50 -7.10 -9.95
N GLN A 15 -5.39 -8.31 -9.40
CA GLN A 15 -6.51 -9.13 -8.93
C GLN A 15 -6.06 -9.84 -7.66
N ALA A 16 -6.95 -9.91 -6.67
CA ALA A 16 -6.70 -10.61 -5.43
C ALA A 16 -7.87 -11.53 -5.12
N GLY A 17 -7.59 -12.81 -4.90
CA GLY A 17 -8.59 -13.71 -4.35
C GLY A 17 -8.91 -13.33 -2.90
N GLU A 18 -10.12 -13.67 -2.43
CA GLU A 18 -10.61 -13.28 -1.09
C GLU A 18 -9.64 -13.64 0.03
N GLY A 19 -9.09 -14.86 0.00
CA GLY A 19 -8.16 -15.30 1.05
C GLY A 19 -6.85 -14.50 1.12
N ILE A 20 -6.42 -13.87 0.02
CA ILE A 20 -5.27 -12.95 0.02
C ILE A 20 -5.73 -11.57 0.50
N TYR A 21 -6.90 -11.12 0.06
CA TYR A 21 -7.48 -9.83 0.48
C TYR A 21 -7.66 -9.75 2.00
N ASP A 22 -8.13 -10.84 2.63
CA ASP A 22 -8.36 -10.96 4.07
C ASP A 22 -7.08 -10.86 4.92
N GLN A 23 -5.89 -10.93 4.29
CA GLN A 23 -4.61 -10.76 5.00
C GLN A 23 -4.18 -9.30 5.14
N PHE A 24 -4.89 -8.35 4.51
CA PHE A 24 -4.53 -6.94 4.55
C PHE A 24 -5.31 -6.18 5.63
N ASP A 25 -4.60 -5.38 6.42
CA ASP A 25 -5.23 -4.52 7.43
C ASP A 25 -5.99 -3.36 6.78
N LYS A 26 -5.41 -2.77 5.73
CA LYS A 26 -5.93 -1.59 5.05
C LYS A 26 -5.89 -1.77 3.54
N VAL A 27 -6.84 -1.14 2.84
CA VAL A 27 -6.87 -1.08 1.38
C VAL A 27 -6.88 0.36 0.91
N LEU A 28 -6.13 0.64 -0.16
CA LEU A 28 -6.14 1.91 -0.88
C LEU A 28 -6.76 1.67 -2.26
N LEU A 29 -7.91 2.28 -2.51
CA LEU A 29 -8.54 2.25 -3.82
C LEU A 29 -8.30 3.57 -4.55
N ILE A 30 -7.81 3.48 -5.79
CA ILE A 30 -7.47 4.61 -6.64
C ILE A 30 -8.21 4.48 -7.96
N ASP A 31 -8.91 5.55 -8.37
CA ASP A 31 -9.57 5.67 -9.66
C ASP A 31 -9.04 6.89 -10.41
N GLN A 32 -8.44 6.70 -11.58
CA GLN A 32 -7.84 7.77 -12.40
C GLN A 32 -6.94 8.76 -11.63
N GLY A 33 -6.16 8.26 -10.66
CA GLY A 33 -5.29 9.07 -9.80
C GLY A 33 -5.99 9.78 -8.63
N ARG A 34 -7.28 9.49 -8.41
CA ARG A 34 -8.04 9.95 -7.26
C ARG A 34 -8.12 8.86 -6.20
N GLN A 35 -7.86 9.22 -4.95
CA GLN A 35 -8.08 8.35 -3.81
C GLN A 35 -9.59 8.30 -3.54
N VAL A 36 -10.20 7.14 -3.79
CA VAL A 36 -11.65 6.94 -3.62
C VAL A 36 -11.99 6.19 -2.34
N TYR A 37 -11.02 5.48 -1.76
CA TYR A 37 -11.11 4.92 -0.41
C TYR A 37 -9.72 4.64 0.16
N PHE A 38 -9.56 4.88 1.46
CA PHE A 38 -8.46 4.36 2.25
C PHE A 38 -8.92 4.12 3.68
N GLY A 39 -8.67 2.92 4.18
CA GLY A 39 -9.13 2.51 5.49
C GLY A 39 -9.07 0.99 5.66
N PRO A 40 -9.73 0.46 6.69
CA PRO A 40 -9.78 -0.98 6.94
C PRO A 40 -10.29 -1.76 5.73
N ALA A 41 -9.62 -2.86 5.39
CA ALA A 41 -9.97 -3.68 4.22
C ALA A 41 -11.38 -4.29 4.36
N ASN A 42 -11.72 -4.78 5.55
CA ASN A 42 -13.02 -5.36 5.86
C ASN A 42 -14.21 -4.38 5.76
N GLU A 43 -13.98 -3.07 5.85
CA GLU A 43 -15.02 -2.03 5.76
C GLU A 43 -15.17 -1.42 4.36
N ALA A 44 -14.23 -1.68 3.46
CA ALA A 44 -14.18 -1.05 2.13
C ALA A 44 -15.40 -1.37 1.27
N ARG A 45 -15.84 -2.63 1.32
CA ARG A 45 -17.01 -3.13 0.59
C ARG A 45 -18.29 -2.44 1.07
N ASP A 46 -18.50 -2.41 2.37
CA ASP A 46 -19.68 -1.82 2.99
C ASP A 46 -19.74 -0.30 2.75
N TYR A 47 -18.59 0.36 2.69
CA TYR A 47 -18.52 1.76 2.26
C TYR A 47 -19.08 1.96 0.85
N MET A 48 -18.65 1.18 -0.15
CA MET A 48 -19.17 1.31 -1.51
C MET A 48 -20.68 0.99 -1.59
N VAL A 49 -21.14 -0.03 -0.87
CA VAL A 49 -22.58 -0.33 -0.77
C VAL A 49 -23.34 0.87 -0.18
N SER A 50 -22.78 1.54 0.85
CA SER A 50 -23.40 2.71 1.48
C SER A 50 -23.52 3.93 0.56
N LEU A 51 -22.64 4.05 -0.44
CA LEU A 51 -22.72 5.10 -1.46
C LEU A 51 -23.86 4.86 -2.46
N GLY A 52 -24.40 3.63 -2.53
CA GLY A 52 -25.50 3.25 -3.42
C GLY A 52 -25.13 2.26 -4.53
N PHE A 53 -23.91 1.70 -4.49
CA PHE A 53 -23.54 0.59 -5.37
C PHE A 53 -24.28 -0.69 -4.98
N ARG A 54 -24.55 -1.54 -5.97
CA ARG A 54 -25.23 -2.83 -5.78
C ARG A 54 -24.35 -3.73 -4.94
N ASN A 55 -24.94 -4.45 -3.99
CA ASN A 55 -24.24 -5.49 -3.26
C ASN A 55 -24.14 -6.76 -4.12
N LEU A 56 -22.91 -7.16 -4.50
CA LEU A 56 -22.64 -8.37 -5.30
C LEU A 56 -21.88 -9.42 -4.46
N PRO A 57 -22.56 -10.24 -3.64
CA PRO A 57 -21.92 -11.09 -2.62
C PRO A 57 -21.14 -12.29 -3.16
N ARG A 58 -21.24 -12.58 -4.47
CA ARG A 58 -20.52 -13.70 -5.10
C ARG A 58 -19.19 -13.27 -5.74
N GLN A 59 -18.94 -11.97 -5.86
CA GLN A 59 -17.67 -11.43 -6.31
C GLN A 59 -16.71 -11.31 -5.14
N THR A 60 -15.41 -11.42 -5.42
CA THR A 60 -14.39 -11.13 -4.42
C THR A 60 -14.46 -9.65 -4.05
N THR A 61 -14.02 -9.29 -2.84
CA THR A 61 -14.01 -7.90 -2.39
C THR A 61 -13.10 -7.04 -3.27
N ALA A 62 -11.93 -7.56 -3.69
CA ALA A 62 -11.03 -6.84 -4.58
C ALA A 62 -11.68 -6.53 -5.93
N ASP A 63 -12.27 -7.53 -6.59
CA ASP A 63 -12.96 -7.35 -7.88
C ASP A 63 -14.16 -6.42 -7.75
N TYR A 64 -14.90 -6.52 -6.65
CA TYR A 64 -16.04 -5.65 -6.37
C TYR A 64 -15.62 -4.17 -6.26
N LEU A 65 -14.54 -3.89 -5.54
CA LEU A 65 -14.03 -2.53 -5.36
C LEU A 65 -13.58 -1.92 -6.68
N THR A 66 -12.83 -2.67 -7.50
CA THR A 66 -12.42 -2.20 -8.84
C THR A 66 -13.61 -2.06 -9.78
N GLY A 67 -14.58 -2.97 -9.72
CA GLY A 67 -15.80 -2.92 -10.52
C GLY A 67 -16.68 -1.71 -10.20
N CYS A 68 -16.68 -1.20 -8.96
CA CYS A 68 -17.38 0.05 -8.62
C CYS A 68 -16.78 1.28 -9.32
N THR A 69 -15.49 1.24 -9.66
CA THR A 69 -14.78 2.33 -10.35
C THR A 69 -14.84 2.22 -11.87
N ASP A 70 -15.09 1.03 -12.42
CA ASP A 70 -15.20 0.83 -13.87
C ASP A 70 -16.63 1.18 -14.38
N PRO A 71 -16.78 2.13 -15.32
CA PRO A 71 -18.08 2.46 -15.91
C PRO A 71 -18.82 1.29 -16.57
N ASN A 72 -18.10 0.26 -17.03
CA ASN A 72 -18.68 -0.91 -17.70
C ASN A 72 -19.12 -1.99 -16.72
N GLU A 73 -18.50 -2.07 -15.55
CA GLU A 73 -18.78 -3.12 -14.55
C GLU A 73 -19.65 -2.64 -13.39
N ARG A 74 -19.66 -1.32 -13.11
CA ARG A 74 -20.41 -0.77 -11.99
C ARG A 74 -21.90 -1.07 -12.10
N ALA A 75 -22.48 -1.47 -10.98
CA ALA A 75 -23.91 -1.70 -10.86
C ALA A 75 -24.45 -0.92 -9.67
N PHE A 76 -25.62 -0.29 -9.84
CA PHE A 76 -26.29 0.46 -8.79
C PHE A 76 -27.35 -0.38 -8.08
N ALA A 77 -27.59 -0.07 -6.81
CA ALA A 77 -28.69 -0.66 -6.04
C ALA A 77 -30.05 -0.36 -6.70
N GLU A 78 -31.08 -1.12 -6.34
CA GLU A 78 -32.43 -0.90 -6.88
C GLU A 78 -32.90 0.53 -6.58
N GLY A 79 -33.40 1.23 -7.61
CA GLY A 79 -33.86 2.62 -7.50
C GLY A 79 -32.74 3.66 -7.44
N ARG A 80 -31.46 3.28 -7.60
CA ARG A 80 -30.32 4.19 -7.70
C ARG A 80 -29.79 4.25 -9.13
N SER A 81 -29.15 5.37 -9.48
CA SER A 81 -28.54 5.62 -10.79
C SER A 81 -27.30 6.50 -10.66
N GLU A 82 -26.61 6.75 -11.77
CA GLU A 82 -25.48 7.68 -11.85
C GLU A 82 -25.82 9.11 -11.41
N ALA A 83 -27.11 9.48 -11.40
CA ALA A 83 -27.55 10.79 -10.93
C ALA A 83 -27.47 10.93 -9.39
N ASP A 84 -27.60 9.82 -8.65
CA ASP A 84 -27.71 9.81 -7.19
C ASP A 84 -26.52 9.16 -6.49
N VAL A 85 -25.67 8.44 -7.24
CA VAL A 85 -24.50 7.71 -6.75
C VAL A 85 -23.24 8.37 -7.31
N PRO A 86 -22.23 8.68 -6.47
CA PRO A 86 -20.97 9.23 -6.95
C PRO A 86 -20.33 8.25 -7.93
N SER A 87 -20.24 8.66 -9.20
CA SER A 87 -19.90 7.78 -10.32
C SER A 87 -18.69 8.28 -11.10
N THR A 88 -18.29 9.54 -10.93
CA THR A 88 -17.03 10.06 -11.50
C THR A 88 -15.89 9.94 -10.48
N PRO A 89 -14.62 9.86 -10.93
CA PRO A 89 -13.47 9.81 -10.03
C PRO A 89 -13.45 10.97 -9.02
N ASP A 90 -13.81 12.19 -9.47
CA ASP A 90 -13.88 13.37 -8.61
C ASP A 90 -15.05 13.30 -7.61
N GLN A 91 -16.22 12.79 -8.00
CA GLN A 91 -17.36 12.59 -7.10
C GLN A 91 -17.05 11.53 -6.04
N LEU A 92 -16.42 10.43 -6.42
CA LEU A 92 -16.00 9.37 -5.49
C LEU A 92 -14.97 9.90 -4.49
N ALA A 93 -13.99 10.68 -4.95
CA ALA A 93 -13.02 11.33 -4.06
C ALA A 93 -13.68 12.32 -3.10
N GLN A 94 -14.65 13.11 -3.58
CA GLN A 94 -15.40 14.04 -2.74
C GLN A 94 -16.26 13.30 -1.70
N ALA A 95 -16.93 12.22 -2.10
CA ALA A 95 -17.69 11.36 -1.19
C ALA A 95 -16.77 10.76 -0.11
N PHE A 96 -15.57 10.34 -0.50
CA PHE A 96 -14.57 9.84 0.44
C PHE A 96 -14.12 10.91 1.43
N GLN A 97 -13.81 12.12 0.97
CA GLN A 97 -13.45 13.25 1.84
C GLN A 97 -14.54 13.61 2.86
N GLY A 98 -15.82 13.43 2.49
CA GLY A 98 -16.96 13.63 3.38
C GLY A 98 -17.25 12.45 4.33
N SER A 99 -16.53 11.33 4.20
CA SER A 99 -16.80 10.11 4.95
C SER A 99 -16.13 10.08 6.34
N LYS A 100 -16.61 9.17 7.20
CA LYS A 100 -15.97 8.87 8.49
C LYS A 100 -14.51 8.41 8.32
N TYR A 101 -14.21 7.69 7.23
CA TYR A 101 -12.90 7.09 6.98
C TYR A 101 -11.84 8.16 6.68
N TRP A 102 -12.20 9.22 5.95
CA TRP A 102 -11.30 10.35 5.73
C TRP A 102 -10.93 11.03 7.04
N SER A 103 -11.93 11.31 7.88
CA SER A 103 -11.71 11.94 9.18
C SER A 103 -10.83 11.09 10.10
N GLN A 104 -11.06 9.77 10.13
CA GLN A 104 -10.22 8.81 10.86
C GLN A 104 -8.78 8.79 10.34
N MET A 105 -8.59 8.67 9.02
CA MET A 105 -7.27 8.69 8.39
C MET A 105 -6.49 9.97 8.72
N VAL A 106 -7.15 11.14 8.64
CA VAL A 106 -6.52 12.42 8.95
C VAL A 106 -6.11 12.48 10.42
N ALA A 107 -6.99 12.05 11.34
CA ALA A 107 -6.67 11.99 12.76
C ALA A 107 -5.51 11.03 13.07
N GLU A 108 -5.50 9.82 12.49
CA GLU A 108 -4.39 8.87 12.64
C GLU A 108 -3.07 9.47 12.16
N ARG A 109 -3.09 10.17 11.02
CA ARG A 109 -1.92 10.84 10.45
C ARG A 109 -1.42 11.96 11.37
N GLU A 110 -2.30 12.76 11.94
CA GLU A 110 -1.95 13.84 12.86
C GLU A 110 -1.32 13.30 14.15
N VAL A 111 -1.90 12.26 14.74
CA VAL A 111 -1.32 11.58 15.91
C VAL A 111 0.07 11.06 15.61
N MET A 112 0.26 10.36 14.48
CA MET A 112 1.56 9.83 14.08
C MET A 112 2.58 10.96 13.84
N GLN A 113 2.16 12.08 13.24
CA GLN A 113 3.04 13.24 13.04
C GLN A 113 3.47 13.89 14.34
N ASP A 114 2.57 13.98 15.33
CA ASP A 114 2.88 14.53 16.64
C ASP A 114 3.80 13.60 17.44
N GLU A 115 3.59 12.28 17.38
CA GLU A 115 4.52 11.29 17.93
C GLU A 115 5.91 11.43 17.32
N TRP A 116 6.00 11.48 15.99
CA TRP A 116 7.28 11.68 15.30
C TRP A 116 7.97 12.99 15.67
N ARG A 117 7.21 14.07 15.90
CA ARG A 117 7.76 15.36 16.32
C ARG A 117 8.31 15.31 17.75
N ARG A 118 7.64 14.60 18.65
CA ARG A 118 8.11 14.41 20.05
C ARG A 118 9.38 13.57 20.11
N GLU A 119 9.43 12.52 19.30
CA GLU A 119 10.56 11.60 19.23
C GLU A 119 11.75 12.13 18.41
N GLU A 120 11.63 13.27 17.72
CA GLU A 120 12.65 13.76 16.80
C GLU A 120 14.04 13.95 17.43
N ASN A 121 14.07 14.30 18.72
CA ASN A 121 15.31 14.49 19.49
C ASN A 121 15.62 13.31 20.43
N GLU A 122 14.79 12.27 20.46
CA GLU A 122 15.05 11.11 21.30
C GLU A 122 15.96 10.10 20.59
N PRO A 123 17.06 9.66 21.23
CA PRO A 123 17.93 8.62 20.67
C PRO A 123 17.24 7.26 20.54
N SER A 124 16.14 7.03 21.27
CA SER A 124 15.26 5.87 21.15
C SER A 124 14.09 6.05 20.18
N GLY A 125 13.93 7.22 19.55
CA GLY A 125 12.82 7.50 18.64
C GLY A 125 12.89 6.68 17.34
N ALA A 126 11.75 6.51 16.67
CA ALA A 126 11.65 5.71 15.44
C ALA A 126 12.66 6.13 14.34
N LYS A 127 12.89 7.44 14.18
CA LYS A 127 13.86 8.00 13.23
C LYS A 127 15.31 7.60 13.56
N ALA A 128 15.68 7.65 14.84
CA ALA A 128 17.01 7.27 15.29
C ALA A 128 17.26 5.77 15.11
N GLN A 129 16.26 4.93 15.44
CA GLN A 129 16.31 3.48 15.20
C GLN A 129 16.45 3.15 13.71
N LEU A 130 15.69 3.82 12.84
CA LEU A 130 15.80 3.63 11.38
C LEU A 130 17.17 4.05 10.85
N MET A 131 17.70 5.20 11.30
CA MET A 131 19.05 5.64 10.93
C MET A 131 20.12 4.67 11.43
N GLN A 132 19.96 4.13 12.64
CA GLN A 132 20.88 3.14 13.20
C GLN A 132 20.85 1.83 12.40
N ALA A 133 19.67 1.28 12.10
CA ALA A 133 19.53 0.10 11.26
C ALA A 133 20.16 0.32 9.87
N THR A 134 19.90 1.47 9.25
CA THR A 134 20.52 1.85 7.96
C THR A 134 22.05 1.91 8.06
N LYS A 135 22.59 2.40 9.18
CA LYS A 135 24.03 2.44 9.44
C LYS A 135 24.63 1.04 9.65
N GLU A 136 23.91 0.15 10.33
CA GLU A 136 24.31 -1.23 10.56
C GLU A 136 24.31 -2.07 9.27
N GLU A 137 23.39 -1.79 8.34
CA GLU A 137 23.37 -2.43 7.02
C GLU A 137 24.55 -2.02 6.14
N LYS A 138 25.04 -0.78 6.28
CA LYS A 138 26.16 -0.26 5.46
C LYS A 138 27.47 -0.96 5.79
N ARG A 139 28.17 -1.42 4.75
CA ARG A 139 29.53 -1.99 4.90
C ARG A 139 30.54 -0.93 5.35
N ASN A 140 31.53 -1.34 6.15
CA ASN A 140 32.57 -0.51 6.78
C ASN A 140 33.28 0.54 5.89
N HIS A 141 33.28 0.39 4.57
CA HIS A 141 33.98 1.28 3.62
C HIS A 141 33.03 2.13 2.77
N VAL A 142 31.75 2.20 3.15
CA VAL A 142 30.73 2.97 2.44
C VAL A 142 30.41 4.23 3.23
N SER A 143 30.38 5.37 2.55
CA SER A 143 30.08 6.65 3.19
C SER A 143 28.64 6.69 3.71
N HIS A 144 28.44 7.43 4.81
CA HIS A 144 27.11 7.65 5.36
C HIS A 144 26.19 8.42 4.38
N ASN A 145 26.76 9.27 3.53
CA ASN A 145 26.01 10.01 2.50
C ASN A 145 25.85 9.26 1.17
N ASP A 146 26.47 8.10 1.01
CA ASP A 146 26.28 7.29 -0.19
C ASP A 146 24.93 6.55 -0.09
N PRO A 147 24.04 6.62 -1.09
CA PRO A 147 22.77 5.89 -1.06
C PRO A 147 22.94 4.36 -1.15
N HIS A 148 24.11 3.87 -1.54
CA HIS A 148 24.39 2.44 -1.64
C HIS A 148 24.81 1.83 -0.30
N VAL A 149 24.60 0.52 -0.17
CA VAL A 149 24.93 -0.29 1.01
C VAL A 149 26.33 -0.92 0.90
N VAL A 150 26.86 -0.99 -0.34
CA VAL A 150 28.13 -1.64 -0.70
C VAL A 150 28.95 -0.74 -1.61
N THR A 151 30.28 -0.92 -1.61
CA THR A 151 31.18 -0.13 -2.48
C THR A 151 31.05 -0.56 -3.94
N PHE A 152 31.32 0.38 -4.86
CA PHE A 152 31.30 0.13 -6.31
C PHE A 152 32.11 -1.12 -6.72
N PHE A 153 33.36 -1.23 -6.25
CA PHE A 153 34.22 -2.39 -6.55
C PHE A 153 33.64 -3.71 -6.02
N SER A 154 32.99 -3.68 -4.85
CA SER A 154 32.31 -4.86 -4.31
C SER A 154 31.13 -5.26 -5.19
N MET A 155 30.35 -4.28 -5.70
CA MET A 155 29.25 -4.56 -6.63
C MET A 155 29.75 -5.21 -7.91
N VAL A 156 30.79 -4.64 -8.53
CA VAL A 156 31.38 -5.20 -9.77
C VAL A 156 31.87 -6.62 -9.53
N LYS A 157 32.62 -6.86 -8.44
CA LYS A 157 33.10 -8.21 -8.10
C LYS A 157 31.95 -9.20 -7.90
N THR A 158 30.90 -8.81 -7.18
CA THR A 158 29.71 -9.66 -6.95
C THR A 158 28.99 -9.98 -8.25
N LEU A 159 28.85 -9.01 -9.16
CA LEU A 159 28.21 -9.22 -10.46
C LEU A 159 29.03 -10.16 -11.35
N VAL A 160 30.36 -9.99 -11.41
CA VAL A 160 31.26 -10.87 -12.17
C VAL A 160 31.19 -12.31 -11.63
N TRP A 161 31.22 -12.46 -10.30
CA TRP A 161 31.11 -13.78 -9.67
C TRP A 161 29.76 -14.45 -9.94
N ARG A 162 28.65 -13.70 -9.83
CA ARG A 162 27.31 -14.18 -10.16
C ARG A 162 27.23 -14.62 -11.62
N GLN A 163 27.75 -13.82 -12.54
CA GLN A 163 27.75 -14.14 -13.98
C GLN A 163 28.53 -15.41 -14.28
N TRP A 164 29.70 -15.58 -13.67
CA TRP A 164 30.50 -16.78 -13.81
C TRP A 164 29.79 -18.02 -13.28
N LEU A 165 29.13 -17.93 -12.12
CA LEU A 165 28.32 -19.01 -11.56
C LEU A 165 27.15 -19.41 -12.46
N MET A 166 26.41 -18.44 -13.02
CA MET A 166 25.30 -18.72 -13.95
C MET A 166 25.80 -19.44 -15.21
N GLN A 167 26.92 -19.01 -15.80
CA GLN A 167 27.50 -19.66 -16.98
C GLN A 167 27.95 -21.10 -16.73
N ILE A 168 28.44 -21.41 -15.54
CA ILE A 168 28.77 -22.79 -15.15
C ILE A 168 27.51 -23.64 -14.98
N GLN A 169 26.45 -23.10 -14.38
CA GLN A 169 25.19 -23.83 -14.24
C GLN A 169 24.53 -24.13 -15.60
N ASP A 170 24.59 -23.18 -16.53
CA ASP A 170 24.07 -23.34 -17.90
C ASP A 170 24.87 -24.31 -18.76
N THR A 171 26.16 -24.56 -18.43
CA THR A 171 27.02 -25.49 -19.19
C THR A 171 27.04 -26.91 -18.64
N VAL A 172 26.52 -27.11 -17.42
CA VAL A 172 26.48 -28.40 -16.72
C VAL A 172 25.05 -28.97 -16.63
N SER A 173 24.04 -28.21 -17.10
CA SER A 173 22.65 -28.68 -17.30
C SER A 173 22.42 -29.14 -18.75
#